data_AF-W6AFU1-F1
#
_entry.id   AF-W6AFU1-F1
#
_cell.length_a   1.000
_cell.length_b   1.000
_cell.length_c   1.000
_cell.angle_alpha   90.00
_cell.angle_beta   90.00
_cell.angle_gamma   90.00
#
_symmetry.space_group_name_H-M   'P 1'
#
loop_
_entity.id
_entity.type
_entity.pdbx_description
1 polymer ?
#
loop_
_entity_poly.entity_id
_entity_poly.type
_entity_poly.pdbx_seq_one_letter_code
_entity_poly.pdbx_strand_id
1 'polypeptide(L)' 'MEAFLMTLALIFLVAPFFIWSFLAFYTRTKKKVINKFGWKVLGMIVAGLALSVICLVILVVVYM' A
#
# COMPACT_ATOMS: atom_id res chain seq x y z
N MET A 1 4.69 20.93 -7.63
CA MET A 1 4.40 19.68 -8.36
C MET A 1 5.19 18.50 -7.73
N GLU A 2 6.39 18.74 -7.18
CA GLU A 2 7.12 17.81 -6.28
C GLU A 2 6.33 17.38 -5.03
N ALA A 3 5.75 18.33 -4.30
CA ALA A 3 4.97 18.05 -3.08
C ALA A 3 3.75 17.14 -3.34
N PHE A 4 3.16 17.23 -4.54
CA PHE A 4 2.05 16.36 -4.94
C PHE A 4 2.50 14.91 -5.10
N LEU A 5 3.61 14.66 -5.81
CA LEU A 5 4.19 13.33 -6.00
C LEU A 5 4.69 12.71 -4.69
N MET A 6 5.30 13.51 -3.81
CA MET A 6 5.70 13.08 -2.45
C MET A 6 4.50 12.61 -1.62
N THR A 7 3.41 13.38 -1.64
CA THR A 7 2.19 13.03 -0.91
C THR A 7 1.57 11.75 -1.47
N LEU A 8 1.56 11.60 -2.81
CA LEU A 8 1.07 10.39 -3.47
C LEU A 8 1.90 9.15 -3.11
N ALA A 9 3.23 9.27 -3.10
CA ALA A 9 4.14 8.19 -2.74
C ALA A 9 3.93 7.71 -1.29
N LEU A 10 3.72 8.64 -0.36
CA LEU A 10 3.39 8.34 1.04
C LEU A 10 2.03 7.64 1.17
N ILE A 11 1.01 8.08 0.42
CA ILE A 11 -0.30 7.43 0.42
C ILE A 11 -0.20 5.99 -0.08
N PHE A 12 0.49 5.74 -1.19
CA PHE A 12 0.67 4.38 -1.71
C PHE A 12 1.49 3.48 -0.78
N LEU A 13 2.37 4.06 0.02
CA LEU A 13 3.13 3.34 1.03
C LEU A 13 2.26 2.97 2.24
N VAL A 14 1.43 3.87 2.75
CA VAL A 14 0.64 3.68 3.98
C VAL A 14 -0.69 2.94 3.74
N ALA A 15 -1.36 3.20 2.61
CA ALA A 15 -2.66 2.62 2.27
C ALA A 15 -2.75 1.09 2.40
N PRO A 16 -1.80 0.28 1.88
CA PRO A 16 -1.92 -1.17 1.98
C PRO A 16 -1.79 -1.70 3.43
N PHE A 17 -1.00 -1.05 4.29
CA PHE A 17 -0.92 -1.40 5.72
C PHE A 17 -2.18 -1.03 6.47
N PHE A 18 -2.81 0.09 6.08
CA PHE A 18 -4.09 0.51 6.64
C PHE A 18 -5.19 -0.49 6.27
N ILE A 19 -5.30 -0.83 4.98
CA ILE A 19 -6.25 -1.85 4.49
C ILE A 19 -6.04 -3.19 5.21
N TRP A 20 -4.78 -3.60 5.39
CA TRP A 20 -4.46 -4.83 6.13
C TRP A 20 -4.94 -4.77 7.58
N SER A 21 -4.66 -3.67 8.29
CA SER A 21 -5.09 -3.49 9.68
C SER A 21 -6.61 -3.55 9.84
N PHE A 22 -7.36 -2.90 8.95
CA PHE A 22 -8.83 -2.93 8.98
C PHE A 22 -9.39 -4.33 8.72
N LEU A 23 -8.88 -5.04 7.70
CA LEU A 23 -9.34 -6.39 7.44
C LEU A 23 -8.91 -7.39 8.53
N ALA A 24 -7.73 -7.23 9.14
CA ALA A 24 -7.29 -8.04 10.27
C ALA A 24 -8.20 -7.84 11.50
N PHE A 25 -8.61 -6.59 11.76
CA PHE A 25 -9.54 -6.28 12.84
C PHE A 25 -10.94 -6.86 12.57
N TYR A 26 -11.42 -6.75 11.33
CA TYR A 26 -12.71 -7.30 10.91
C TYR A 26 -12.76 -8.83 11.01
N THR A 27 -11.72 -9.52 10.51
CA THR A 27 -11.63 -10.99 10.57
C THR A 27 -11.56 -11.50 12.00
N ARG A 28 -10.83 -10.80 12.89
CA ARG A 28 -10.77 -11.11 14.32
C ARG A 28 -12.12 -10.94 15.01
N THR A 29 -12.85 -9.88 14.67
CA THR A 29 -14.18 -9.59 15.22
C THR A 29 -15.21 -10.63 14.79
N LYS A 30 -15.18 -11.07 13.52
CA LYS A 30 -16.15 -12.02 12.97
C LYS A 30 -15.74 -13.50 13.12
N LYS A 31 -14.58 -13.79 13.73
CA LYS A 31 -13.98 -15.15 13.86
C LYS A 31 -13.97 -15.93 12.54
N LYS A 32 -13.90 -15.25 11.39
CA LYS A 32 -13.86 -15.89 10.07
C LYS A 32 -12.42 -16.10 9.64
N VAL A 33 -12.05 -17.36 9.43
CA VAL A 33 -10.76 -17.72 8.84
C VAL A 33 -10.85 -17.52 7.33
N ILE A 34 -10.21 -16.46 6.82
CA ILE A 34 -10.12 -16.25 5.38
C ILE A 34 -8.91 -17.06 4.88
N ASN A 35 -9.18 -18.24 4.33
CA ASN A 35 -8.13 -19.05 3.71
C ASN A 35 -7.60 -18.29 2.47
N LYS A 36 -6.26 -18.15 2.34
CA LYS A 36 -5.56 -17.27 1.36
C LYS A 36 -5.58 -15.76 1.63
N PHE A 37 -6.02 -15.31 2.81
CA PHE A 37 -6.00 -13.89 3.21
C PHE A 37 -4.61 -13.25 3.12
N GLY A 38 -3.63 -13.93 3.72
CA GLY A 38 -2.25 -13.45 3.76
C GLY A 38 -1.70 -13.20 2.35
N TRP A 39 -1.97 -14.10 1.41
CA TRP A 39 -1.42 -13.98 0.05
C TRP A 39 -2.01 -12.81 -0.75
N LYS A 40 -3.33 -12.57 -0.63
CA LYS A 40 -3.98 -11.43 -1.30
C LYS A 40 -3.53 -10.10 -0.70
N VAL A 41 -3.44 -10.02 0.62
CA VAL A 41 -2.98 -8.80 1.30
C VAL A 41 -1.50 -8.54 1.01
N LEU A 42 -0.66 -9.58 1.04
CA LEU A 42 0.75 -9.47 0.71
C LEU A 42 0.94 -9.01 -0.75
N GLY A 43 0.11 -9.49 -1.68
CA GLY A 43 0.04 -8.95 -3.04
C GLY A 43 -0.31 -7.46 -3.11
N MET A 44 -1.29 -6.99 -2.32
CA MET A 44 -1.63 -5.56 -2.25
C MET A 44 -0.51 -4.70 -1.65
N ILE A 45 0.20 -5.21 -0.63
CA ILE A 45 1.33 -4.52 -0.01
C ILE A 45 2.48 -4.38 -1.02
N VAL A 46 2.83 -5.47 -1.70
CA VAL A 46 3.89 -5.47 -2.72
C VAL A 46 3.52 -4.54 -3.89
N ALA A 47 2.26 -4.55 -4.34
CA ALA A 47 1.79 -3.64 -5.39
C ALA A 47 1.84 -2.16 -4.96
N GLY A 48 1.42 -1.84 -3.72
CA GLY A 48 1.49 -0.48 -3.18
C GLY A 48 2.93 0.02 -3.04
N LEU A 49 3.85 -0.83 -2.59
CA LEU A 49 5.28 -0.52 -2.54
C LEU A 49 5.87 -0.29 -3.93
N ALA A 50 5.53 -1.14 -4.91
CA ALA A 50 5.98 -0.97 -6.29
C ALA A 50 5.52 0.36 -6.89
N LEU A 51 4.26 0.76 -6.66
CA LEU A 51 3.73 2.05 -7.11
C LEU A 51 4.42 3.25 -6.42
N SER A 52 4.72 3.12 -5.12
CA SER A 52 5.46 4.15 -4.37
C SER A 52 6.87 4.34 -4.95
N VAL A 53 7.57 3.25 -5.27
CA VAL A 53 8.89 3.31 -5.91
C VAL A 53 8.81 3.94 -7.31
N ILE A 54 7.81 3.59 -8.12
CA ILE A 54 7.61 4.20 -9.44
C ILE A 54 7.38 5.72 -9.32
N CYS A 55 6.57 6.17 -8.34
CA CYS A 55 6.39 7.60 -8.08
C CYS A 55 7.71 8.31 -7.70
N LEU A 56 8.54 7.68 -6.87
CA LEU A 56 9.85 8.23 -6.51
C LEU A 56 10.79 8.29 -7.71
N VAL A 57 10.82 7.27 -8.56
CA VAL A 57 11.63 7.26 -9.79
C VAL A 57 11.19 8.37 -10.74
N ILE A 58 9.89 8.56 -10.94
CA ILE A 58 9.37 9.66 -11.77
C ILE A 58 9.79 11.02 -11.18
N LEU A 59 9.70 11.18 -9.86
CA LEU A 59 10.14 12.41 -9.19
C LEU A 59 11.63 12.66 -9.43
N VAL A 60 12.48 11.65 -9.28
CA VAL A 60 13.93 11.78 -9.50
C VAL A 60 14.25 12.05 -10.98
N VAL A 61 13.63 11.36 -11.93
CA VAL A 61 13.94 11.49 -13.38
C VAL A 61 13.39 12.78 -13.99
N VAL A 62 12.27 13.29 -13.49
CA VAL A 62 11.63 14.51 -14.04
C VAL A 62 12.17 15.79 -13.40
N TYR A 63 12.69 15.73 -12.17
CA TYR A 63 13.17 16.90 -11.41
C TYR A 63 14.69 16.97 -11.24
N MET A 64 15.44 15.95 -11.66
CA MET A 64 16.87 16.10 -11.96
C MET A 64 17.07 16.59 -13.39
#